data_AF-A0A252F2Y3-F1
#
_entry.id   AF-A0A252F2Y3-F1
#
_cell.length_a   1.000
_cell.length_b   1.000
_cell.length_c   1.000
_cell.angle_alpha   90.00
_cell.angle_beta   90.00
_cell.angle_gamma   90.00
#
_symmetry.space_group_name_H-M   'P 1'
#
loop_
_entity.id
_entity.type
_entity.pdbx_description
1 polymer ?
#
loop_
_entity_poly.entity_id
_entity_poly.type
_entity_poly.pdbx_seq_one_letter_code
_entity_poly.pdbx_strand_id
1 'polypeptide(L)'
;MKLSPAERETIILFSDADDTTSVYTYDRRLIKKLDALCRKCPEEVYEEKKRSSAGAKSYIVPKSCVSVREPFSRARREAASRRAKEAGTVPPDRSKGRDSDE
;
A
#
# COMPACT_ATOMS: atom_id res chain seq x y z
N MET A 1 20.46 -14.31 3.34
CA MET A 1 21.00 -13.27 2.44
C MET A 1 20.20 -11.98 2.67
N LYS A 2 20.85 -10.82 2.82
CA LYS A 2 20.16 -9.53 3.00
C LYS A 2 20.02 -8.88 1.63
N LEU A 3 18.79 -8.73 1.15
CA LEU A 3 18.50 -8.10 -0.13
C LEU A 3 18.75 -6.59 -0.06
N SER A 4 19.34 -6.06 -1.13
CA SER A 4 19.45 -4.62 -1.40
C SER A 4 18.06 -4.01 -1.66
N PRO A 5 17.90 -2.67 -1.52
CA PRO A 5 16.65 -2.01 -1.84
C PRO A 5 16.18 -2.23 -3.29
N ALA A 6 17.11 -2.37 -4.23
CA ALA A 6 16.78 -2.60 -5.65
C ALA A 6 16.18 -4.00 -5.87
N GLU A 7 16.67 -5.01 -5.15
CA GLU A 7 16.15 -6.39 -5.22
C GLU A 7 14.80 -6.56 -4.51
N ARG A 8 14.36 -5.55 -3.74
CA ARG A 8 13.12 -5.58 -2.97
C ARG A 8 11.96 -5.03 -3.80
N GLU A 9 11.54 -5.82 -4.75
CA GLU A 9 10.52 -5.44 -5.73
C GLU A 9 9.08 -5.55 -5.19
N THR A 10 8.17 -4.96 -5.97
CA THR A 10 6.73 -5.23 -5.91
C THR A 10 6.28 -5.64 -7.29
N ILE A 11 5.67 -6.82 -7.39
CA ILE A 11 5.22 -7.41 -8.66
C ILE A 11 3.71 -7.62 -8.53
N ILE A 12 2.96 -7.14 -9.52
CA ILE A 12 1.52 -7.34 -9.60
C ILE A 12 1.22 -8.08 -10.90
N LEU A 13 0.64 -9.26 -10.79
CA LEU A 13 0.37 -10.15 -11.92
C LEU A 13 -1.12 -10.17 -12.25
N PHE A 14 -1.48 -9.62 -13.40
CA PHE A 14 -2.83 -9.67 -13.95
C PHE A 14 -2.92 -10.81 -14.97
N SER A 15 -3.97 -11.63 -14.85
CA SER A 15 -4.38 -12.63 -15.82
C SER A 15 -5.74 -12.22 -16.35
N ASP A 16 -5.97 -12.19 -17.66
CA ASP A 16 -7.28 -11.80 -18.22
C ASP A 16 -8.40 -12.80 -17.90
N ALA A 17 -8.04 -14.04 -17.53
CA ALA A 17 -8.99 -15.09 -17.20
C ALA A 17 -9.59 -14.95 -15.79
N ASP A 18 -8.90 -14.28 -14.87
CA ASP A 18 -9.25 -14.28 -13.44
C ASP A 18 -9.79 -12.91 -13.00
N ASP A 19 -10.73 -12.86 -12.06
CA ASP A 19 -11.18 -11.59 -11.47
C ASP A 19 -10.26 -11.09 -10.35
N THR A 20 -9.30 -11.92 -9.96
CA THR A 20 -8.29 -11.64 -8.93
C THR A 20 -6.91 -11.43 -9.54
N THR A 21 -6.00 -10.83 -8.77
CA THR A 21 -4.61 -10.60 -9.14
C THR A 21 -3.69 -10.98 -7.97
N SER A 22 -2.49 -11.50 -8.30
CA SER A 22 -1.45 -11.78 -7.30
C SER A 22 -0.58 -10.55 -7.10
N VAL A 23 -0.38 -10.16 -5.84
CA VAL A 23 0.48 -9.07 -5.41
C VAL A 23 1.60 -9.63 -4.55
N TYR A 24 2.81 -9.62 -5.11
CA TYR A 24 4.04 -9.94 -4.39
C TYR A 24 4.75 -8.64 -4.01
N THR A 25 5.16 -8.49 -2.74
CA THR A 25 5.82 -7.25 -2.32
C THR A 25 6.78 -7.42 -1.15
N TYR A 26 7.87 -6.65 -1.21
CA TYR A 26 8.77 -6.37 -0.08
C TYR A 26 8.45 -5.04 0.63
N ASP A 27 7.52 -4.22 0.13
CA ASP A 27 7.17 -2.94 0.76
C ASP A 27 6.40 -3.17 2.06
N ARG A 28 7.03 -2.82 3.18
CA ARG A 28 6.46 -2.96 4.53
C ARG A 28 5.16 -2.16 4.70
N ARG A 29 5.02 -1.01 4.03
CA ARG A 29 3.80 -0.19 4.14
C ARG A 29 2.65 -0.85 3.40
N LEU A 30 2.92 -1.41 2.22
CA LEU A 30 1.93 -2.17 1.46
C LEU A 30 1.54 -3.46 2.18
N ILE A 31 2.51 -4.21 2.73
CA ILE A 31 2.27 -5.39 3.56
C ILE A 31 1.32 -5.07 4.73
N LYS A 32 1.58 -4.01 5.50
CA LYS A 32 0.70 -3.62 6.61
C LYS A 32 -0.74 -3.36 6.17
N LYS A 33 -0.94 -2.76 5.00
CA LYS A 33 -2.27 -2.50 4.43
C LYS A 33 -2.94 -3.80 3.99
N LEU A 34 -2.22 -4.68 3.29
CA LEU A 34 -2.75 -5.96 2.82
C LEU A 34 -3.07 -6.89 3.99
N ASP A 35 -2.21 -6.96 5.02
CA ASP A 35 -2.50 -7.70 6.25
C ASP A 35 -3.77 -7.19 6.95
N ALA A 36 -4.01 -5.87 6.95
CA ALA A 36 -5.24 -5.30 7.50
C ALA A 36 -6.47 -5.65 6.64
N LEU A 37 -6.33 -5.69 5.32
CA LEU A 37 -7.39 -6.13 4.41
C LEU A 37 -7.70 -7.62 4.59
N CYS A 38 -6.69 -8.48 4.71
CA CYS A 38 -6.89 -9.90 4.99
C CYS A 38 -7.70 -10.14 6.26
N ARG A 39 -7.53 -9.30 7.30
CA ARG A 39 -8.32 -9.39 8.53
C ARG A 39 -9.75 -8.87 8.36
N LYS A 40 -9.96 -7.89 7.47
CA LYS A 40 -11.25 -7.23 7.27
C LYS A 40 -12.17 -7.99 6.32
N CYS A 41 -11.61 -8.54 5.25
CA CYS A 41 -12.33 -9.27 4.20
C CYS A 41 -11.54 -10.52 3.78
N PRO A 42 -11.41 -11.53 4.66
CA PRO A 42 -10.58 -12.71 4.43
C PRO A 42 -11.01 -13.56 3.22
N GLU A 43 -12.29 -13.52 2.85
CA GLU A 43 -12.83 -14.26 1.70
C GLU A 43 -12.40 -13.64 0.35
N GLU A 44 -12.15 -12.33 0.32
CA GLU A 44 -11.79 -11.61 -0.91
C GLU A 44 -10.29 -11.34 -1.01
N VAL A 45 -9.64 -11.09 0.14
CA VAL A 45 -8.23 -10.75 0.22
C VAL A 45 -7.54 -11.69 1.18
N TYR A 46 -6.58 -12.47 0.69
CA TYR A 46 -5.88 -13.45 1.51
C TYR A 46 -4.41 -13.60 1.09
N GLU A 47 -3.59 -14.11 2.01
CA GLU A 47 -2.18 -14.40 1.76
C GLU A 47 -2.06 -15.71 0.96
N GLU A 48 -1.47 -15.65 -0.24
CA GLU A 48 -1.33 -16.80 -1.15
C GLU A 48 -0.26 -17.78 -0.65
N LYS A 49 0.89 -17.23 -0.23
CA LYS A 49 2.07 -17.98 0.22
C LYS A 49 2.61 -17.32 1.46
N LYS A 50 2.92 -18.15 2.47
CA LYS A 50 3.55 -17.69 3.71
C LYS A 50 4.85 -16.95 3.41
N ARG A 51 5.10 -15.89 4.17
CA ARG A 51 6.29 -15.02 4.12
C ARG A 51 7.57 -15.78 3.71
N SER A 52 8.22 -15.32 2.65
CA SER A 52 9.51 -15.87 2.24
C SER A 52 10.56 -15.66 3.34
N SER A 53 11.59 -16.49 3.37
CA SER A 53 12.73 -16.32 4.30
C SER A 53 13.43 -14.94 4.16
N ALA A 54 13.22 -14.26 3.02
CA ALA A 54 13.73 -12.91 2.74
C ALA A 54 12.76 -11.78 3.15
N GLY A 55 11.54 -12.09 3.61
CA GLY A 55 10.59 -11.12 4.17
C GLY A 55 9.54 -10.55 3.22
N ALA A 56 9.43 -11.05 1.98
CA ALA A 56 8.32 -10.73 1.08
C ALA A 56 7.07 -11.54 1.42
N LYS A 57 5.91 -11.03 1.01
CA LYS A 57 4.60 -11.71 1.12
C LYS A 57 3.87 -11.65 -0.22
N SER A 58 3.06 -12.67 -0.51
CA SER A 58 2.18 -12.74 -1.66
C SER A 58 0.72 -12.72 -1.22
N TYR A 59 -0.11 -11.96 -1.92
CA TYR A 59 -1.53 -11.83 -1.63
C TYR A 59 -2.34 -12.03 -2.89
N ILE A 60 -3.53 -12.63 -2.76
CA ILE A 60 -4.57 -12.56 -3.76
C ILE A 60 -5.52 -11.43 -3.39
N VAL A 61 -5.81 -10.56 -4.35
CA VAL A 61 -6.77 -9.45 -4.20
C VAL A 61 -7.68 -9.37 -5.41
N PRO A 62 -8.91 -8.84 -5.29
CA PRO A 62 -9.72 -8.50 -6.45
C PRO A 62 -9.01 -7.46 -7.33
N LYS A 63 -9.11 -7.58 -8.66
CA LYS A 63 -8.52 -6.60 -9.59
C LYS A 63 -9.01 -5.18 -9.34
N SER A 64 -10.25 -5.02 -8.87
CA SER A 64 -10.84 -3.74 -8.50
C SER A 64 -10.10 -3.01 -7.36
N CYS A 65 -9.31 -3.72 -6.55
CA CYS A 65 -8.47 -3.14 -5.50
C CYS A 65 -7.17 -2.53 -6.03
N VAL A 66 -6.79 -2.79 -7.29
CA VAL A 66 -5.58 -2.27 -7.91
C VAL A 66 -5.96 -1.27 -9.00
N SER A 67 -5.45 -0.04 -8.88
CA SER A 67 -5.79 1.04 -9.80
C SER A 67 -4.55 1.78 -10.28
N VAL A 68 -4.44 1.98 -11.59
CA VAL A 68 -3.49 2.92 -12.19
C VAL A 68 -4.15 4.30 -12.25
N ARG A 69 -3.49 5.31 -11.68
CA ARG A 69 -4.02 6.68 -11.62
C ARG A 69 -2.98 7.67 -12.15
N GLU A 70 -3.45 8.74 -12.77
CA GLU A 70 -2.60 9.86 -13.16
C GLU A 70 -1.83 10.40 -11.95
N PRO A 71 -0.53 10.75 -12.12
CA PRO A 71 0.23 11.43 -11.09
C PRO A 71 -0.49 12.68 -10.60
N PHE A 72 -0.39 12.93 -9.30
CA PHE A 72 -1.10 14.03 -8.66
C PHE A 72 -0.58 15.39 -9.17
N SER A 73 -1.33 16.00 -10.08
CA SER A 73 -0.92 17.21 -10.80
C SER A 73 -0.72 18.42 -9.88
N ARG A 74 0.12 19.36 -10.33
CA ARG A 74 0.41 20.59 -9.58
C ARG A 74 -0.85 21.41 -9.32
N ALA A 75 -1.70 21.58 -10.33
CA ALA A 75 -2.98 22.30 -10.20
C ALA A 75 -3.91 21.63 -9.17
N ARG A 76 -4.00 20.29 -9.16
CA ARG A 76 -4.77 19.55 -8.15
C ARG A 76 -4.21 19.74 -6.74
N ARG A 77 -2.88 19.76 -6.61
CA ARG A 77 -2.18 20.00 -5.34
C ARG A 77 -2.43 21.39 -4.79
N GLU A 78 -2.38 22.41 -5.64
CA GLU A 78 -2.66 23.80 -5.27
C GLU A 78 -4.12 23.98 -4.87
N ALA A 79 -5.07 23.42 -5.64
CA ALA A 79 -6.49 23.45 -5.29
C ALA A 79 -6.78 22.74 -3.95
N ALA A 80 -6.17 21.58 -3.70
CA ALA A 80 -6.30 20.88 -2.43
C ALA A 80 -5.71 21.68 -1.26
N SER A 81 -4.55 22.32 -1.46
CA SER A 81 -3.94 23.20 -0.45
C SER A 81 -4.83 24.40 -0.13
N ARG A 82 -5.43 25.04 -1.14
CA ARG A 82 -6.36 26.15 -0.95
C ARG A 82 -7.58 25.72 -0.14
N ARG A 83 -8.23 24.61 -0.51
CA ARG A 83 -9.36 24.07 0.25
C ARG A 83 -9.00 23.75 1.71
N ALA A 84 -7.81 23.18 1.95
CA ALA A 84 -7.36 22.88 3.31
C ALA A 84 -7.18 24.15 4.17
N LYS A 85 -6.63 25.22 3.58
CA LYS A 85 -6.48 26.52 4.26
C LYS A 85 -7.84 27.18 4.54
N GLU A 86 -8.75 27.17 3.57
CA GLU A 86 -10.12 27.70 3.72
C GLU A 86 -10.90 26.95 4.81
N ALA A 87 -10.73 25.62 4.89
CA ALA A 87 -11.34 24.78 5.92
C ALA A 87 -10.62 24.86 7.29
N GLY A 88 -9.56 25.66 7.44
CA GLY A 88 -8.78 25.74 8.67
C GLY A 88 -8.04 24.44 9.05
N THR A 89 -7.85 23.52 8.09
CA THR A 89 -7.14 22.26 8.34
C THR A 89 -5.65 22.54 8.51
N VAL A 90 -5.16 22.35 9.74
CA VAL A 90 -3.73 22.47 10.06
C VAL A 90 -3.04 21.11 10.04
N PRO A 91 -1.78 21.02 9.59
CA PRO A 91 -1.01 19.80 9.72
C PRO A 91 -0.95 19.35 11.19
N PRO A 92 -0.95 18.03 11.47
CA PRO A 92 -0.79 17.54 12.82
C PRO A 92 0.53 18.04 13.42
N ASP A 93 0.49 18.38 14.71
CA ASP A 93 1.66 18.85 15.44
C ASP A 93 2.74 17.76 15.48
N ARG A 94 3.83 17.99 14.75
CA ARG A 94 4.92 17.02 14.59
C ARG A 94 5.77 16.87 15.85
N SER A 95 5.57 17.70 16.88
CA SER A 95 6.23 17.57 18.18
C SER A 95 5.63 16.44 19.04
N LYS A 96 4.39 16.01 18.77
CA LYS A 96 3.66 15.01 19.57
C LYS A 96 3.77 13.57 19.06
N GLY A 97 4.62 13.30 18.06
CA GLY A 97 4.70 12.01 17.35
C GLY A 97 6.02 11.25 17.49
N ARG A 98 6.91 11.65 18.41
CA ARG A 98 8.14 10.90 18.74
C ARG A 98 8.01 10.27 20.12
N ASP A 99 6.97 9.47 20.34
CA ASP A 99 6.97 8.52 21.45
C ASP A 99 6.66 7.12 20.90
N SER A 100 7.55 6.19 21.27
CA SER A 100 7.52 4.73 21.14
C SER A 100 7.34 4.10 19.75
N ASP A 101 8.43 3.56 19.23
CA ASP A 101 8.52 2.16 18.78
C ASP A 101 10.02 1.77 18.89
N GLU A 102 10.39 1.29 20.08
CA GLU A 102 11.62 0.56 20.38
C GLU A 102 11.47 -0.91 19.90
#